data_AF-A0A659Q665-F1
#
_entry.id   AF-A0A659Q665-F1
#
_cell.length_a   1.000
_cell.length_b   1.000
_cell.length_c   1.000
_cell.angle_alpha   90.00
_cell.angle_beta   90.00
_cell.angle_gamma   90.00
#
_symmetry.space_group_name_H-M   'P 1'
#
loop_
_entity.id
_entity.type
_entity.pdbx_description
1 polymer ?
#
loop_
_entity_poly.entity_id
_entity_poly.type
_entity_poly.pdbx_seq_one_letter_code
_entity_poly.pdbx_strand_id
1 'polypeptide(L)'
;RQAVNPRDPPLTLSGANSYTGGTTINDGTLVASNVEALGSGDVTNDAVLKLNTSGDFTNNISGSGQVVKSGDDVLTLSGANSYSGGTTISGGTLVATSVEALGSGDVTDNAVLELNTGGTFDNVISGSGQVVKSGDDALTLSGANTYTGGRSVSGGPRGAS
;
A
#
# COMPACT_ATOMS: atom_id res chain seq x y z
N ARG A 1 16.78 -25.99 8.14
CA ARG A 1 16.50 -24.55 8.37
C ARG A 1 17.30 -23.80 7.32
N GLN A 2 16.68 -23.40 6.20
CA GLN A 2 17.37 -22.56 5.21
C GLN A 2 17.13 -21.12 5.61
N ALA A 3 18.23 -20.43 5.95
CA ALA A 3 18.26 -18.98 6.01
C ALA A 3 18.36 -18.47 4.56
N VAL A 4 17.52 -17.52 4.18
CA VAL A 4 17.58 -16.88 2.86
C VAL A 4 18.70 -15.84 2.91
N ASN A 5 19.48 -15.75 1.83
CA ASN A 5 20.68 -14.93 1.75
C ASN A 5 20.31 -13.59 1.08
N PRO A 6 20.84 -12.42 1.46
CA PRO A 6 20.47 -11.11 0.88
C PRO A 6 20.80 -10.92 -0.62
N ARG A 7 21.28 -11.96 -1.30
CA ARG A 7 21.64 -11.99 -2.73
C ARG A 7 20.67 -12.81 -3.57
N ASP A 8 19.67 -13.43 -2.98
CA ASP A 8 18.70 -14.20 -3.74
C ASP A 8 17.82 -13.26 -4.57
N PRO A 9 17.67 -13.49 -5.89
CA PRO A 9 16.83 -12.65 -6.73
C PRO A 9 15.38 -12.71 -6.24
N PRO A 10 14.60 -11.64 -6.43
CA PRO A 10 13.20 -11.61 -6.01
C PRO A 10 12.39 -12.76 -6.63
N LEU A 11 11.54 -13.40 -5.84
CA LEU A 11 10.53 -14.31 -6.37
C LEU A 11 9.45 -13.48 -7.04
N THR A 12 9.19 -13.71 -8.32
CA THR A 12 8.15 -12.99 -9.06
C THR A 12 6.99 -13.91 -9.38
N LEU A 13 5.78 -13.51 -9.00
CA LEU A 13 4.52 -14.17 -9.36
C LEU A 13 3.75 -13.25 -10.32
N SER A 14 3.60 -13.71 -11.56
CA SER A 14 3.01 -12.92 -12.66
C SER A 14 1.68 -13.48 -13.18
N GLY A 15 1.33 -14.70 -12.81
CA GLY A 15 0.04 -15.32 -13.16
C GLY A 15 -0.98 -15.10 -12.06
N ALA A 16 -2.26 -15.10 -12.42
CA ALA A 16 -3.34 -15.21 -11.45
C ALA A 16 -3.30 -16.57 -10.75
N ASN A 17 -3.52 -16.58 -9.44
CA ASN A 17 -3.62 -17.79 -8.63
C ASN A 17 -4.99 -17.82 -7.94
N SER A 18 -5.59 -19.00 -7.83
CA SER A 18 -6.93 -19.18 -7.23
C SER A 18 -6.91 -19.89 -5.88
N TYR A 19 -5.72 -20.02 -5.26
CA TYR A 19 -5.63 -20.62 -3.94
C TYR A 19 -6.24 -19.69 -2.88
N THR A 20 -6.84 -20.30 -1.87
CA THR A 20 -7.50 -19.59 -0.76
C THR A 20 -6.67 -19.61 0.53
N GLY A 21 -5.60 -20.40 0.56
CA GLY A 21 -4.65 -20.40 1.68
C GLY A 21 -3.87 -19.09 1.77
N GLY A 22 -3.36 -18.77 2.95
CA GLY A 22 -2.54 -17.58 3.15
C GLY A 22 -1.17 -17.68 2.47
N THR A 23 -0.55 -16.52 2.25
CA THR A 23 0.83 -16.38 1.77
C THR A 23 1.71 -15.88 2.90
N THR A 24 2.87 -16.51 3.14
CA THR A 24 3.84 -16.06 4.16
C THR A 24 5.15 -15.67 3.50
N ILE A 25 5.62 -14.45 3.76
CA ILE A 25 6.88 -13.90 3.28
C ILE A 25 7.79 -13.69 4.49
N ASN A 26 8.66 -14.66 4.76
CA ASN A 26 9.54 -14.62 5.95
C ASN A 26 10.85 -13.85 5.70
N ASP A 27 11.30 -13.77 4.46
CA ASP A 27 12.56 -13.12 4.06
C ASP A 27 12.53 -12.80 2.56
N GLY A 28 13.48 -11.99 2.11
CA GLY A 28 13.66 -11.61 0.71
C GLY A 28 12.57 -10.68 0.18
N THR A 29 12.37 -10.71 -1.14
CA THR A 29 11.37 -9.90 -1.83
C THR A 29 10.46 -10.78 -2.67
N LEU A 30 9.16 -10.71 -2.42
CA LEU A 30 8.12 -11.26 -3.28
C LEU A 30 7.57 -10.14 -4.17
N VAL A 31 7.57 -10.35 -5.49
CA VAL A 31 7.02 -9.41 -6.47
C VAL A 31 5.72 -9.99 -7.04
N ALA A 32 4.60 -9.34 -6.76
CA ALA A 32 3.32 -9.62 -7.41
C ALA A 32 3.18 -8.70 -8.64
N SER A 33 3.24 -9.28 -9.84
CA SER A 33 3.06 -8.55 -11.11
C SER A 33 1.67 -8.75 -11.73
N ASN A 34 0.78 -9.39 -10.98
CA ASN A 34 -0.65 -9.54 -11.26
C ASN A 34 -1.38 -9.40 -9.92
N VAL A 35 -2.55 -8.73 -9.90
CA VAL A 35 -3.26 -8.42 -8.67
C VAL A 35 -3.84 -9.67 -7.99
N GLU A 36 -4.13 -10.70 -8.77
CA GLU A 36 -4.59 -12.02 -8.31
C GLU A 36 -3.41 -12.98 -8.06
N ALA A 37 -2.16 -12.51 -8.12
CA ALA A 37 -0.99 -13.39 -7.99
C ALA A 37 -0.89 -14.09 -6.63
N LEU A 38 -1.50 -13.53 -5.58
CA LEU A 38 -1.43 -14.06 -4.22
C LEU A 38 -2.69 -14.81 -3.78
N GLY A 39 -3.57 -15.15 -4.73
CA GLY A 39 -4.84 -15.80 -4.39
C GLY A 39 -5.75 -14.89 -3.58
N SER A 40 -6.64 -15.49 -2.78
CA SER A 40 -7.59 -14.75 -1.95
C SER A 40 -7.33 -14.84 -0.44
N GLY A 41 -6.30 -15.57 -0.02
CA GLY A 41 -5.95 -15.71 1.39
C GLY A 41 -5.14 -14.53 1.93
N ASP A 42 -5.08 -14.39 3.27
CA ASP A 42 -4.30 -13.35 3.92
C ASP A 42 -2.80 -13.45 3.60
N VAL A 43 -2.10 -12.32 3.67
CA VAL A 43 -0.65 -12.23 3.52
C VAL A 43 -0.01 -11.89 4.86
N THR A 44 0.88 -12.75 5.34
CA THR A 44 1.79 -12.45 6.46
C THR A 44 3.13 -12.05 5.86
N ASN A 45 3.46 -10.76 5.92
CA ASN A 45 4.66 -10.17 5.35
C ASN A 45 5.61 -9.73 6.47
N ASP A 46 6.70 -10.46 6.67
CA ASP A 46 7.80 -10.11 7.58
C ASP A 46 9.07 -9.69 6.84
N ALA A 47 8.98 -9.45 5.53
CA ALA A 47 10.09 -9.00 4.69
C ALA A 47 9.62 -7.91 3.70
N VAL A 48 9.70 -8.14 2.39
CA VAL A 48 9.26 -7.17 1.37
C VAL A 48 8.22 -7.78 0.44
N LEU A 49 7.05 -7.16 0.39
CA LEU A 49 6.03 -7.40 -0.63
C LEU A 49 6.04 -6.24 -1.64
N LYS A 50 6.48 -6.51 -2.87
CA LYS A 50 6.46 -5.54 -3.97
C LYS A 50 5.25 -5.79 -4.88
N LEU A 51 4.32 -4.85 -4.87
CA LEU A 51 3.14 -4.81 -5.74
C LEU A 51 3.50 -4.03 -7.01
N ASN A 52 3.80 -4.78 -8.07
CA ASN A 52 4.07 -4.29 -9.42
C ASN A 52 2.88 -4.59 -10.34
N THR A 53 1.69 -4.20 -9.89
CA THR A 53 0.41 -4.51 -10.53
C THR A 53 -0.55 -3.35 -10.38
N SER A 54 -1.68 -3.44 -11.07
CA SER A 54 -2.82 -2.54 -11.02
C SER A 54 -4.10 -3.28 -10.64
N GLY A 55 -5.17 -2.56 -10.30
CA GLY A 55 -6.48 -3.12 -9.93
C GLY A 55 -6.73 -3.11 -8.42
N ASP A 56 -7.64 -3.96 -7.94
CA ASP A 56 -8.04 -4.01 -6.53
C ASP A 56 -7.34 -5.16 -5.79
N PHE A 57 -6.42 -4.82 -4.90
CA PHE A 57 -5.76 -5.78 -4.02
C PHE A 57 -6.50 -5.86 -2.68
N THR A 58 -7.25 -6.94 -2.51
CA THR A 58 -8.23 -7.09 -1.42
C THR A 58 -7.75 -7.94 -0.25
N ASN A 59 -6.64 -8.66 -0.41
CA ASN A 59 -6.08 -9.49 0.66
C ASN A 59 -5.68 -8.64 1.87
N ASN A 60 -5.90 -9.15 3.08
CA ASN A 60 -5.37 -8.51 4.28
C ASN A 60 -3.88 -8.80 4.39
N ILE A 61 -3.10 -7.78 4.74
CA ILE A 61 -1.66 -7.86 4.91
C ILE A 61 -1.34 -7.58 6.39
N SER A 62 -0.57 -8.47 7.00
CA SER A 62 -0.10 -8.40 8.38
C SER A 62 1.42 -8.56 8.45
N GLY A 63 2.01 -8.35 9.62
CA GLY A 63 3.44 -8.62 9.87
C GLY A 63 4.32 -7.37 9.95
N SER A 64 5.62 -7.59 10.08
CA SER A 64 6.60 -6.53 10.31
C SER A 64 7.24 -5.96 9.03
N GLY A 65 6.91 -6.54 7.89
CA GLY A 65 7.52 -6.24 6.60
C GLY A 65 7.00 -4.97 5.91
N GLN A 66 7.73 -4.56 4.88
CA GLN A 66 7.42 -3.41 4.03
C GLN A 66 6.53 -3.82 2.85
N VAL A 67 5.60 -2.94 2.49
CA VAL A 67 4.89 -2.98 1.20
C VAL A 67 5.47 -1.94 0.25
N VAL A 68 5.76 -2.33 -1.00
CA VAL A 68 6.26 -1.44 -2.05
C VAL A 68 5.30 -1.42 -3.24
N LYS A 69 4.67 -0.29 -3.52
CA LYS A 69 3.94 -0.05 -4.77
C LYS A 69 4.89 0.49 -5.82
N SER A 70 5.02 -0.23 -6.94
CA SER A 70 6.00 0.09 -7.99
C SER A 70 5.49 0.03 -9.42
N GLY A 71 4.29 -0.51 -9.67
CA GLY A 71 3.68 -0.45 -11.00
C GLY A 71 3.30 0.97 -11.39
N ASP A 72 3.27 1.28 -12.68
CA ASP A 72 3.02 2.65 -13.16
C ASP A 72 1.54 3.06 -13.11
N ASP A 73 0.65 2.07 -13.02
CA ASP A 73 -0.80 2.26 -13.03
C ASP A 73 -1.40 2.40 -11.61
N VAL A 74 -2.72 2.50 -11.54
CA VAL A 74 -3.48 2.61 -10.28
C VAL A 74 -3.62 1.24 -9.61
N LEU A 75 -3.26 1.16 -8.33
CA LEU A 75 -3.56 0.05 -7.44
C LEU A 75 -4.41 0.54 -6.28
N THR A 76 -5.55 -0.12 -6.05
CA THR A 76 -6.37 0.07 -4.85
C THR A 76 -5.95 -0.95 -3.80
N LEU A 77 -5.60 -0.48 -2.59
CA LEU A 77 -5.47 -1.31 -1.40
C LEU A 77 -6.74 -1.14 -0.56
N SER A 78 -7.50 -2.22 -0.42
CA SER A 78 -8.77 -2.23 0.32
C SER A 78 -8.84 -3.25 1.44
N GLY A 79 -7.80 -4.08 1.61
CA GLY A 79 -7.70 -5.02 2.72
C GLY A 79 -7.58 -4.31 4.07
N ALA A 80 -8.05 -4.97 5.13
CA ALA A 80 -7.87 -4.49 6.51
C ALA A 80 -6.44 -4.82 6.96
N ASN A 81 -5.53 -3.89 6.66
CA ASN A 81 -4.10 -4.12 6.82
C ASN A 81 -3.60 -3.78 8.22
N SER A 82 -2.65 -4.58 8.72
CA SER A 82 -2.06 -4.47 10.06
C SER A 82 -0.53 -4.52 10.05
N TYR A 83 0.08 -4.48 8.87
CA TYR A 83 1.54 -4.47 8.77
C TYR A 83 2.14 -3.18 9.34
N SER A 84 3.35 -3.28 9.91
CA SER A 84 4.02 -2.18 10.60
C SER A 84 5.30 -1.69 9.93
N GLY A 85 5.82 -2.41 8.93
CA GLY A 85 7.06 -2.04 8.23
C GLY A 85 6.94 -0.86 7.26
N GLY A 86 5.72 -0.33 7.08
CA GLY A 86 5.44 0.85 6.27
C GLY A 86 5.22 0.57 4.79
N THR A 87 4.96 1.64 4.05
CA THR A 87 4.64 1.61 2.62
C THR A 87 5.54 2.54 1.84
N THR A 88 6.16 2.04 0.78
CA THR A 88 6.86 2.88 -0.20
C THR A 88 6.10 2.91 -1.51
N ILE A 89 5.81 4.11 -2.02
CA ILE A 89 5.18 4.31 -3.33
C ILE A 89 6.25 4.89 -4.26
N SER A 90 6.71 4.06 -5.19
CA SER A 90 7.77 4.43 -6.15
C SER A 90 7.24 4.72 -7.55
N GLY A 91 5.99 4.35 -7.85
CA GLY A 91 5.39 4.50 -9.17
C GLY A 91 3.86 4.43 -9.15
N GLY A 92 3.25 5.09 -10.12
CA GLY A 92 1.81 5.17 -10.32
C GLY A 92 1.05 5.79 -9.14
N THR A 93 -0.20 5.35 -8.99
CA THR A 93 -1.08 5.76 -7.89
C THR A 93 -1.36 4.58 -6.96
N LEU A 94 -1.24 4.82 -5.65
CA LEU A 94 -1.77 3.94 -4.62
C LEU A 94 -3.03 4.58 -4.04
N VAL A 95 -4.18 3.92 -4.18
CA VAL A 95 -5.44 4.34 -3.57
C VAL A 95 -5.64 3.55 -2.28
N ALA A 96 -5.77 4.25 -1.16
CA ALA A 96 -6.15 3.67 0.13
C ALA A 96 -7.63 3.97 0.43
N THR A 97 -8.44 2.94 0.64
CA THR A 97 -9.90 3.08 0.81
C THR A 97 -10.37 3.20 2.27
N SER A 98 -9.46 3.03 3.23
CA SER A 98 -9.71 3.27 4.66
C SER A 98 -8.43 3.79 5.33
N VAL A 99 -8.51 4.26 6.57
CA VAL A 99 -7.32 4.71 7.32
C VAL A 99 -6.41 3.55 7.71
N GLU A 100 -6.95 2.34 7.82
CA GLU A 100 -6.22 1.11 8.12
C GLU A 100 -5.65 0.43 6.87
N ALA A 101 -6.03 0.88 5.66
CA ALA A 101 -5.64 0.23 4.41
C ALA A 101 -4.11 0.23 4.17
N LEU A 102 -3.33 1.08 4.86
CA LEU A 102 -1.87 1.11 4.76
C LEU A 102 -1.16 0.60 6.03
N GLY A 103 -1.89 -0.07 6.94
CA GLY A 103 -1.34 -0.54 8.19
C GLY A 103 -0.91 0.60 9.12
N SER A 104 0.06 0.33 9.99
CA SER A 104 0.51 1.27 11.04
C SER A 104 1.86 1.93 10.77
N GLY A 105 2.59 1.47 9.75
CA GLY A 105 3.91 1.99 9.42
C GLY A 105 3.86 3.24 8.55
N ASP A 106 4.94 4.02 8.55
CA ASP A 106 5.01 5.27 7.78
C ASP A 106 4.92 5.06 6.26
N VAL A 107 4.51 6.12 5.56
CA VAL A 107 4.41 6.15 4.10
C VAL A 107 5.52 7.01 3.53
N THR A 108 6.34 6.42 2.67
CA THR A 108 7.27 7.15 1.78
C THR A 108 6.63 7.24 0.41
N ASP A 109 6.04 8.40 0.09
CA ASP A 109 5.40 8.67 -1.20
C ASP A 109 6.34 9.43 -2.13
N ASN A 110 6.76 8.78 -3.21
CA ASN A 110 7.54 9.38 -4.30
C ASN A 110 6.76 9.43 -5.63
N ALA A 111 5.46 9.10 -5.62
CA ALA A 111 4.60 9.13 -6.79
C ALA A 111 3.26 9.79 -6.43
N VAL A 112 2.16 9.02 -6.35
CA VAL A 112 0.86 9.53 -5.91
C VAL A 112 0.26 8.62 -4.85
N LEU A 113 0.00 9.19 -3.67
CA LEU A 113 -0.87 8.61 -2.65
C LEU A 113 -2.26 9.24 -2.73
N GLU A 114 -3.28 8.43 -3.01
CA GLU A 114 -4.68 8.85 -2.96
C GLU A 114 -5.39 8.26 -1.74
N LEU A 115 -5.88 9.14 -0.87
CA LEU A 115 -6.64 8.80 0.33
C LEU A 115 -8.13 8.95 0.04
N ASN A 116 -8.77 7.84 -0.32
CA ASN A 116 -10.22 7.75 -0.54
C ASN A 116 -10.93 7.26 0.73
N THR A 117 -10.77 8.03 1.81
CA THR A 117 -11.33 7.71 3.13
C THR A 117 -11.64 8.98 3.92
N GLY A 118 -12.44 8.87 4.99
CA GLY A 118 -12.52 9.84 6.08
C GLY A 118 -11.77 9.37 7.33
N GLY A 119 -11.82 10.15 8.41
CA GLY A 119 -11.27 9.79 9.72
C GLY A 119 -9.91 10.42 10.02
N THR A 120 -9.12 9.74 10.85
CA THR A 120 -7.77 10.15 11.22
C THR A 120 -6.77 9.18 10.62
N PHE A 121 -5.85 9.70 9.82
CA PHE A 121 -4.73 8.95 9.25
C PHE A 121 -3.46 9.29 10.03
N ASP A 122 -3.02 8.33 10.85
CA ASP A 122 -1.95 8.52 11.83
C ASP A 122 -0.54 8.33 11.27
N ASN A 123 -0.40 7.61 10.16
CA ASN A 123 0.90 7.33 9.54
C ASN A 123 1.60 8.63 9.12
N VAL A 124 2.92 8.71 9.31
CA VAL A 124 3.69 9.85 8.78
C VAL A 124 3.84 9.68 7.27
N ILE A 125 3.45 10.70 6.52
CA ILE A 125 3.69 10.76 5.07
C ILE A 125 4.92 11.64 4.80
N SER A 126 5.88 11.07 4.07
CA SER A 126 7.13 11.71 3.65
C SER A 126 7.37 11.50 2.15
N GLY A 127 8.39 12.15 1.59
CA GLY A 127 8.81 11.98 0.20
C GLY A 127 8.44 13.15 -0.72
N SER A 128 8.64 12.98 -2.03
CA SER A 128 8.44 14.02 -3.05
C SER A 128 7.13 13.88 -3.83
N GLY A 129 6.34 12.84 -3.55
CA GLY A 129 5.09 12.53 -4.23
C GLY A 129 3.93 13.46 -3.88
N GLN A 130 2.82 13.26 -4.58
CA GLN A 130 1.59 14.02 -4.43
C GLN A 130 0.59 13.27 -3.53
N VAL A 131 0.08 13.97 -2.52
CA VAL A 131 -1.03 13.47 -1.70
C VAL A 131 -2.37 14.01 -2.22
N VAL A 132 -3.27 13.09 -2.57
CA VAL A 132 -4.62 13.40 -3.06
C VAL A 132 -5.66 12.95 -2.04
N LYS A 133 -6.62 13.81 -1.73
CA LYS A 133 -7.82 13.46 -0.95
C LYS A 133 -9.03 13.45 -1.88
N SER A 134 -9.64 12.28 -2.08
CA SER A 134 -10.77 12.09 -3.00
C SER A 134 -12.08 11.65 -2.37
N GLY A 135 -12.08 11.07 -1.16
CA GLY A 135 -13.33 10.72 -0.48
C GLY A 135 -14.14 11.97 -0.05
N ASP A 136 -15.43 11.81 0.19
CA ASP A 136 -16.30 12.92 0.63
C ASP A 136 -16.14 13.26 2.12
N ASP A 137 -15.76 12.27 2.93
CA ASP A 137 -15.65 12.43 4.37
C ASP A 137 -14.42 13.26 4.79
N ALA A 138 -14.53 13.98 5.91
CA ALA A 138 -13.41 14.73 6.46
C ALA A 138 -12.25 13.79 6.84
N LEU A 139 -11.03 14.17 6.47
CA LEU A 139 -9.80 13.44 6.78
C LEU A 139 -8.82 14.35 7.51
N THR A 140 -8.33 13.86 8.64
CA THR A 140 -7.27 14.48 9.43
C THR A 140 -5.98 13.69 9.22
N LEU A 141 -4.91 14.37 8.82
CA LEU A 141 -3.56 13.79 8.83
C LEU A 141 -2.90 14.20 10.15
N SER A 142 -2.85 13.29 11.11
CA SER A 142 -2.33 13.55 12.47
C SER A 142 -0.83 13.30 12.60
N GLY A 143 -0.25 12.49 11.70
CA GLY A 143 1.19 12.26 11.64
C GLY A 143 1.99 13.54 11.42
N ALA A 144 3.26 13.54 11.84
CA ALA A 144 4.22 14.63 11.61
C ALA A 144 4.70 14.66 10.14
N ASN A 145 3.78 14.97 9.23
CA ASN A 145 3.99 14.86 7.79
C ASN A 145 5.09 15.79 7.27
N THR A 146 5.94 15.26 6.38
CA THR A 146 7.10 15.96 5.78
C THR A 146 7.14 15.86 4.25
N TYR A 147 6.09 15.36 3.60
CA TYR A 147 6.00 15.31 2.15
C TYR A 147 6.16 16.71 1.53
N THR A 148 6.89 16.76 0.42
CA THR A 148 7.27 18.01 -0.25
C THR A 148 6.54 18.24 -1.58
N GLY A 149 5.87 17.21 -2.10
CA GLY A 149 5.05 17.37 -3.29
C GLY A 149 3.71 18.07 -3.02
N GLY A 150 2.92 18.23 -4.07
CA GLY A 150 1.65 18.93 -4.00
C GLY A 150 0.60 18.20 -3.16
N ARG A 151 -0.35 18.97 -2.61
CA ARG A 151 -1.58 18.44 -2.02
C ARG A 151 -2.77 18.81 -2.91
N SER A 152 -3.61 17.85 -3.26
CA SER A 152 -4.85 18.09 -4.01
C SER A 152 -6.06 17.54 -3.24
N VAL A 153 -7.15 18.30 -3.24
CA VAL A 153 -8.42 17.90 -2.62
C VAL A 153 -9.48 17.90 -3.71
N SER A 154 -9.88 16.70 -4.15
CA SER A 154 -10.91 16.50 -5.16
C SER A 154 -12.20 16.03 -4.46
N GLY A 155 -12.86 16.91 -3.71
CA GLY A 155 -14.06 16.53 -2.97
C GLY A 155 -14.31 17.32 -1.68
N GLY A 156 -13.96 18.60 -1.61
CA GLY A 156 -14.41 19.43 -0.50
C GLY A 156 -15.95 19.55 -0.51
N PRO A 157 -16.62 19.65 0.66
CA PRO A 157 -18.06 19.85 0.70
C PRO A 157 -18.38 21.06 -0.16
N ARG A 158 -19.16 20.85 -1.22
CA ARG A 158 -19.69 21.96 -2.02
C ARG A 158 -20.50 22.81 -1.06
N GLY A 159 -19.95 23.95 -0.66
CA GLY A 159 -20.68 24.93 0.13
C GLY A 159 -22.00 25.20 -0.60
N ALA A 160 -23.12 24.89 0.04
CA ALA A 160 -24.42 25.33 -0.43
C ALA A 160 -24.38 26.86 -0.38
N SER A 161 -24.47 27.47 -1.56
CA SER A 161 -24.61 28.91 -1.73
C SER A 161 -26.04 29.36 -1.47
#